data_AF-A0AAJ1B8F3-F1
#
_entry.id   AF-A0AAJ1B8F3-F1
#
_cell.length_a   1.000
_cell.length_b   1.000
_cell.length_c   1.000
_cell.angle_alpha   90.00
_cell.angle_beta   90.00
_cell.angle_gamma   90.00
#
_symmetry.space_group_name_H-M   'P 1'
#
loop_
_entity.id
_entity.type
_entity.pdbx_description
1 polymer ?
#
loop_
_entity_poly.entity_id
_entity_poly.type
_entity_poly.pdbx_seq_one_letter_code
_entity_poly.pdbx_strand_id
1 'polypeptide(L)'
;MATHENLSVKIDYISIVFDTATAEDVIMHILGLPTDIFNVYPATVKFKTYQARWQIGDIYVSGDARKTEDTPQGLGCYLVMTGRGCDDIFRILDSRNYTFGDMFKHCERRYGLDNFHFTRLDIAIDDKNEKPFFTIEQIKKKCEKEEFISNSEGYHFDESKFDDFDTAKTVYIGAGKSGLSYRFYDKDKEVCSKYNKTLDEVGSWKRTEMQLRDDKAHAFAMTFKDRPLELGELAFGLLANNLRFVVANRNESNKSRWKTYRFWERFLGAVEVLKLQVPKLHNSLEETQQWLTEGGVISAVKSFYFLEEHDALGGLERVGTMLDKARYSTSLSSKLTAHLQRIDRTDLIPYIQYDTKHGKGGI
;
A
#
# COMPACT_ATOMS: atom_id res chain seq x y z
N MET A 1 31.42 -14.55 5.25
CA MET A 1 30.86 -13.17 5.28
C MET A 1 29.50 -13.21 4.61
N ALA A 2 28.55 -12.34 4.96
CA ALA A 2 27.25 -12.29 4.29
C ALA A 2 27.40 -12.11 2.76
N THR A 3 26.62 -12.87 1.98
CA THR A 3 26.60 -12.91 0.51
C THR A 3 25.16 -12.78 0.00
N HIS A 4 25.00 -12.21 -1.21
CA HIS A 4 23.73 -12.10 -1.91
C HIS A 4 23.16 -13.46 -2.36
N GLU A 5 23.99 -14.50 -2.48
CA GLU A 5 23.56 -15.86 -2.83
C GLU A 5 22.59 -16.47 -1.80
N ASN A 6 22.68 -16.03 -0.54
CA ASN A 6 21.79 -16.45 0.54
C ASN A 6 20.63 -15.46 0.76
N LEU A 7 20.42 -14.53 -0.17
CA LEU A 7 19.23 -13.69 -0.20
C LEU A 7 18.19 -14.31 -1.13
N SER A 8 16.92 -14.25 -0.75
CA SER A 8 15.81 -14.55 -1.64
C SER A 8 14.78 -13.44 -1.60
N VAL A 9 14.22 -13.11 -2.77
CA VAL A 9 13.17 -12.10 -2.90
C VAL A 9 11.89 -12.78 -3.35
N LYS A 10 10.77 -12.45 -2.70
CA LYS A 10 9.46 -12.98 -3.06
C LYS A 10 8.34 -11.97 -2.82
N ILE A 11 7.20 -12.21 -3.46
CA ILE A 11 5.96 -11.51 -3.14
C ILE A 11 5.33 -12.19 -1.91
N ASP A 12 5.02 -11.40 -0.88
CA ASP A 12 4.58 -11.90 0.44
C ASP A 12 3.17 -11.41 0.82
N TYR A 13 2.53 -10.59 -0.03
CA TYR A 13 1.12 -10.25 0.08
C TYR A 13 0.63 -9.63 -1.23
N ILE A 14 -0.60 -9.95 -1.66
CA ILE A 14 -1.29 -9.26 -2.75
C ILE A 14 -2.72 -8.97 -2.32
N SER A 15 -3.22 -7.77 -2.61
CA SER A 15 -4.65 -7.55 -2.73
C SER A 15 -5.02 -6.73 -3.96
N ILE A 16 -6.09 -7.16 -4.64
CA ILE A 16 -6.56 -6.59 -5.90
C ILE A 16 -8.07 -6.37 -5.80
N VAL A 17 -8.53 -5.20 -6.19
CA VAL A 17 -9.94 -4.94 -6.48
C VAL A 17 -10.14 -5.12 -7.98
N PHE A 18 -11.18 -5.84 -8.37
CA PHE A 18 -11.68 -5.91 -9.74
C PHE A 18 -13.05 -5.25 -9.73
N ASP A 19 -13.30 -4.30 -10.63
CA ASP A 19 -14.52 -3.50 -10.61
C ASP A 19 -15.66 -4.15 -11.39
N THR A 20 -15.31 -4.92 -12.43
CA THR A 20 -16.28 -5.52 -13.37
C THR A 20 -16.33 -7.05 -13.31
N ALA A 21 -15.66 -7.68 -12.34
CA ALA A 21 -15.55 -9.14 -12.25
C ALA A 21 -16.37 -9.71 -11.09
N THR A 22 -16.83 -10.95 -11.23
CA THR A 22 -17.35 -11.75 -10.10
C THR A 22 -16.21 -12.49 -9.40
N ALA A 23 -16.45 -12.93 -8.16
CA ALA A 23 -15.45 -13.71 -7.43
C ALA A 23 -15.10 -15.02 -8.15
N GLU A 24 -16.10 -15.72 -8.67
CA GLU A 24 -15.92 -16.96 -9.45
C GLU A 24 -15.09 -16.72 -10.72
N ASP A 25 -15.31 -15.62 -11.42
CA ASP A 25 -14.55 -15.25 -12.62
C ASP A 25 -13.05 -15.12 -12.29
N VAL A 26 -12.72 -14.41 -11.21
CA VAL A 26 -11.33 -14.24 -10.76
C VAL A 26 -10.72 -15.57 -10.31
N ILE A 27 -11.46 -16.41 -9.59
CA ILE A 27 -10.97 -17.72 -9.14
C ILE A 27 -10.62 -18.61 -10.33
N MET A 28 -11.52 -18.73 -11.31
CA MET A 28 -11.29 -19.61 -12.45
C MET A 28 -10.25 -19.07 -13.42
N HIS A 29 -10.28 -17.78 -13.71
CA HIS A 29 -9.53 -17.23 -14.85
C HIS A 29 -8.24 -16.49 -14.46
N ILE A 30 -8.11 -16.03 -13.21
CA ILE A 30 -6.89 -15.37 -12.72
C ILE A 30 -6.10 -16.31 -11.83
N LEU A 31 -6.73 -16.93 -10.83
CA LEU A 31 -6.05 -17.92 -9.98
C LEU A 31 -5.86 -19.26 -10.70
N GLY A 32 -6.68 -19.55 -11.72
CA GLY A 32 -6.60 -20.81 -12.46
C GLY A 32 -6.96 -22.00 -11.57
N LEU A 33 -7.89 -21.80 -10.64
CA LEU A 33 -8.36 -22.76 -9.66
C LEU A 33 -9.85 -23.08 -9.89
N PRO A 34 -10.29 -24.34 -9.63
CA PRO A 34 -11.71 -24.66 -9.55
C PRO A 34 -12.41 -23.84 -8.46
N THR A 35 -13.67 -23.46 -8.66
CA THR A 35 -14.44 -22.72 -7.63
C THR A 35 -14.97 -23.63 -6.53
N ASP A 36 -15.21 -24.90 -6.82
CA ASP A 36 -15.78 -25.91 -5.91
C ASP A 36 -14.85 -26.32 -4.75
N ILE A 37 -13.54 -26.06 -4.87
CA ILE A 37 -12.57 -26.28 -3.78
C ILE A 37 -12.57 -25.13 -2.74
N PHE A 38 -13.26 -24.03 -3.02
CA PHE A 38 -13.36 -22.90 -2.09
C PHE A 38 -14.56 -23.08 -1.17
N ASN A 39 -14.36 -22.83 0.12
CA ASN A 39 -15.47 -22.69 1.05
C ASN A 39 -16.07 -21.28 0.92
N VAL A 40 -17.40 -21.19 0.95
CA VAL A 40 -18.13 -19.92 0.80
C VAL A 40 -18.81 -19.54 2.11
N TYR A 41 -18.59 -18.30 2.54
CA TYR A 41 -19.16 -17.77 3.78
C TYR A 41 -19.73 -16.37 3.58
N PRO A 42 -20.79 -15.99 4.30
CA PRO A 42 -21.19 -14.59 4.43
C PRO A 42 -20.03 -13.77 5.01
N ALA A 43 -19.67 -12.66 4.38
CA ALA A 43 -18.58 -11.81 4.82
C ALA A 43 -18.86 -10.35 4.51
N THR A 44 -18.37 -9.46 5.36
CA THR A 44 -18.34 -8.02 5.09
C THR A 44 -16.90 -7.55 4.98
N VAL A 45 -16.64 -6.71 3.98
CA VAL A 45 -15.34 -6.05 3.81
C VAL A 45 -15.54 -4.58 4.17
N LYS A 46 -14.68 -4.06 5.06
CA LYS A 46 -14.79 -2.68 5.53
C LYS A 46 -14.79 -1.72 4.33
N PHE A 47 -15.77 -0.82 4.28
CA PHE A 47 -15.95 0.17 3.20
C PHE A 47 -16.24 -0.43 1.81
N LYS A 48 -16.63 -1.70 1.71
CA LYS A 48 -17.06 -2.35 0.47
C LYS A 48 -18.42 -3.02 0.68
N THR A 49 -19.16 -3.22 -0.40
CA THR A 49 -20.52 -3.78 -0.39
C THR A 49 -20.57 -5.30 -0.59
N TYR A 50 -19.42 -5.98 -0.60
CA TYR A 50 -19.31 -7.43 -0.77
C TYR A 50 -20.01 -8.17 0.37
N GLN A 51 -20.77 -9.20 0.01
CA GLN A 51 -21.63 -9.96 0.93
C GLN A 51 -21.15 -11.40 1.14
N ALA A 52 -20.31 -11.91 0.23
CA ALA A 52 -19.79 -13.27 0.28
C ALA A 52 -18.26 -13.30 0.18
N ARG A 53 -17.66 -14.38 0.71
CA ARG A 53 -16.24 -14.68 0.57
C ARG A 53 -16.03 -16.15 0.24
N TRP A 54 -15.29 -16.37 -0.83
CA TRP A 54 -14.69 -17.65 -1.20
C TRP A 54 -13.31 -17.72 -0.56
N GLN A 55 -13.02 -18.80 0.15
CA GLN A 55 -11.74 -19.00 0.82
C GLN A 55 -11.21 -20.42 0.66
N ILE A 56 -9.93 -20.52 0.31
CA ILE A 56 -9.13 -21.75 0.41
C ILE A 56 -7.80 -21.39 1.08
N GLY A 57 -7.53 -22.00 2.24
CA GLY A 57 -6.35 -21.67 3.03
C GLY A 57 -6.22 -20.17 3.30
N ASP A 58 -5.14 -19.60 2.77
CA ASP A 58 -4.72 -18.20 2.92
C ASP A 58 -5.01 -17.33 1.67
N ILE A 59 -5.90 -17.80 0.80
CA ILE A 59 -6.40 -17.09 -0.40
C ILE A 59 -7.89 -16.80 -0.21
N TYR A 60 -8.28 -15.54 -0.42
CA TYR A 60 -9.64 -15.05 -0.20
C TYR A 60 -10.10 -14.26 -1.42
N VAL A 61 -11.32 -14.49 -1.87
CA VAL A 61 -11.99 -13.63 -2.85
C VAL A 61 -13.32 -13.21 -2.25
N SER A 62 -13.47 -11.93 -1.92
CA SER A 62 -14.75 -11.38 -1.44
C SER A 62 -15.50 -10.79 -2.63
N GLY A 63 -16.79 -11.07 -2.77
CA GLY A 63 -17.59 -10.65 -3.93
C GLY A 63 -19.07 -10.57 -3.58
N ASP A 64 -19.91 -10.72 -4.60
CA ASP A 64 -21.36 -10.51 -4.53
C ASP A 64 -21.66 -9.14 -3.91
N ALA A 65 -21.27 -8.09 -4.62
CA ALA A 65 -21.58 -6.73 -4.19
C ALA A 65 -23.10 -6.56 -4.11
N ARG A 66 -23.57 -5.90 -3.04
CA ARG A 66 -25.00 -5.60 -2.88
C ARG A 66 -25.53 -4.93 -4.15
N LYS A 67 -26.54 -5.54 -4.78
CA LYS A 67 -27.19 -4.98 -5.96
C LYS A 67 -27.88 -3.66 -5.61
N THR A 68 -27.53 -2.62 -6.35
CA THR A 68 -28.12 -1.28 -6.30
C THR A 68 -28.54 -0.87 -7.72
N GLU A 69 -29.20 0.27 -7.89
CA GLU A 69 -29.48 0.82 -9.22
C GLU A 69 -28.18 1.06 -10.01
N ASP A 70 -27.11 1.48 -9.34
CA ASP A 70 -25.79 1.72 -9.93
C ASP A 70 -24.95 0.44 -10.14
N THR A 71 -25.28 -0.65 -9.42
CA THR A 71 -24.57 -1.94 -9.52
C THR A 71 -25.58 -3.09 -9.67
N PRO A 72 -26.42 -3.10 -10.72
CA PRO A 72 -27.57 -4.00 -10.81
C PRO A 72 -27.17 -5.48 -10.89
N GLN A 73 -25.97 -5.74 -11.39
CA GLN A 73 -25.40 -7.07 -11.55
C GLN A 73 -24.63 -7.54 -10.30
N GLY A 74 -24.36 -6.65 -9.32
CA GLY A 74 -23.54 -6.98 -8.15
C GLY A 74 -22.08 -7.28 -8.49
N LEU A 75 -21.59 -6.70 -9.59
CA LEU A 75 -20.21 -6.87 -10.04
C LEU A 75 -19.23 -6.21 -9.08
N GLY A 76 -18.01 -6.73 -9.11
CA GLY A 76 -16.89 -6.28 -8.32
C GLY A 76 -16.50 -7.35 -7.31
N CYS A 77 -15.19 -7.55 -7.16
CA CYS A 77 -14.66 -8.45 -6.16
C CYS A 77 -13.29 -8.00 -5.65
N TYR A 78 -12.88 -8.58 -4.54
CA TYR A 78 -11.67 -8.24 -3.83
C TYR A 78 -10.87 -9.51 -3.50
N LEU A 79 -9.79 -9.70 -4.24
CA LEU A 79 -8.82 -10.77 -4.04
C LEU A 79 -7.82 -10.36 -2.97
N VAL A 80 -7.53 -11.30 -2.05
CA VAL A 80 -6.46 -11.19 -1.06
C VAL A 80 -5.69 -12.50 -1.03
N MET A 81 -4.36 -12.41 -1.06
CA MET A 81 -3.43 -13.51 -0.83
C MET A 81 -2.44 -13.05 0.23
N THR A 82 -2.41 -13.73 1.39
CA THR A 82 -1.37 -13.46 2.40
C THR A 82 -0.08 -14.20 2.03
N GLY A 83 1.01 -14.04 2.79
CA GLY A 83 2.31 -14.64 2.43
C GLY A 83 2.28 -16.14 2.13
N ARG A 84 1.49 -16.92 2.88
CA ARG A 84 1.30 -18.35 2.57
C ARG A 84 0.48 -18.57 1.30
N GLY A 85 -0.58 -17.78 1.09
CA GLY A 85 -1.37 -17.83 -0.15
C GLY A 85 -0.56 -17.44 -1.38
N CYS A 86 0.34 -16.46 -1.26
CA CYS A 86 1.31 -16.11 -2.31
C CYS A 86 2.29 -17.26 -2.56
N ASP A 87 2.81 -17.92 -1.53
CA ASP A 87 3.69 -19.09 -1.69
C ASP A 87 2.96 -20.25 -2.39
N ASP A 88 1.69 -20.50 -2.07
CA ASP A 88 0.87 -21.53 -2.70
C ASP A 88 0.58 -21.22 -4.18
N ILE A 89 0.17 -19.99 -4.50
CA ILE A 89 -0.04 -19.56 -5.89
C ILE A 89 1.27 -19.55 -6.67
N PHE A 90 2.38 -19.14 -6.07
CA PHE A 90 3.69 -19.20 -6.71
C PHE A 90 4.02 -20.63 -7.16
N ARG A 91 3.84 -21.64 -6.31
CA ARG A 91 4.07 -23.05 -6.68
C ARG A 91 3.18 -23.53 -7.82
N ILE A 92 1.92 -23.09 -7.83
CA ILE A 92 0.97 -23.44 -8.90
C ILE A 92 1.41 -22.81 -10.21
N LEU A 93 1.75 -21.53 -10.20
CA LEU A 93 2.24 -20.82 -11.39
C LEU A 93 3.54 -21.47 -11.91
N ASP A 94 4.49 -21.71 -11.02
CA ASP A 94 5.79 -22.31 -11.33
C ASP A 94 5.63 -23.72 -11.94
N SER A 95 4.73 -24.55 -11.38
CA SER A 95 4.41 -25.88 -11.94
C SER A 95 3.83 -25.84 -13.36
N ARG A 96 3.31 -24.67 -13.77
CA ARG A 96 2.75 -24.40 -15.10
C ARG A 96 3.69 -23.54 -15.95
N ASN A 97 4.93 -23.32 -15.49
CA ASN A 97 5.92 -22.44 -16.13
C ASN A 97 5.41 -21.00 -16.33
N TYR A 98 4.65 -20.50 -15.35
CA TYR A 98 4.16 -19.14 -15.27
C TYR A 98 4.75 -18.42 -14.05
N THR A 99 4.73 -17.09 -14.12
CA THR A 99 5.16 -16.20 -13.04
C THR A 99 3.98 -15.37 -12.51
N PHE A 100 4.17 -14.67 -11.39
CA PHE A 100 3.22 -13.65 -10.96
C PHE A 100 3.05 -12.53 -12.00
N GLY A 101 4.10 -12.19 -12.76
CA GLY A 101 3.98 -11.21 -13.83
C GLY A 101 3.08 -11.69 -14.96
N ASP A 102 3.10 -12.99 -15.28
CA ASP A 102 2.13 -13.59 -16.20
C ASP A 102 0.71 -13.49 -15.64
N MET A 103 0.50 -13.82 -14.37
CA MET A 103 -0.82 -13.65 -13.72
C MET A 103 -1.31 -12.21 -13.83
N PHE A 104 -0.44 -11.22 -13.60
CA PHE A 104 -0.79 -9.80 -13.72
C PHE A 104 -1.13 -9.40 -15.17
N LYS A 105 -0.45 -10.00 -16.15
CA LYS A 105 -0.74 -9.83 -17.58
C LYS A 105 -2.09 -10.44 -17.96
N HIS A 106 -2.49 -11.52 -17.30
CA HIS A 106 -3.83 -12.10 -17.49
C HIS A 106 -4.93 -11.20 -16.92
N CYS A 107 -4.70 -10.54 -15.77
CA CYS A 107 -5.62 -9.52 -15.26
C CYS A 107 -5.84 -8.40 -16.30
N GLU A 108 -4.75 -7.82 -16.82
CA GLU A 108 -4.82 -6.76 -17.84
C GLU A 108 -5.53 -7.21 -19.12
N ARG A 109 -5.19 -8.39 -19.65
CA ARG A 109 -5.81 -8.91 -20.87
C ARG A 109 -7.30 -9.17 -20.71
N ARG A 110 -7.74 -9.61 -19.52
CA ARG A 110 -9.13 -10.00 -19.28
C ARG A 110 -10.02 -8.81 -18.95
N TYR A 111 -9.54 -7.89 -18.13
CA TYR A 111 -10.35 -6.81 -17.60
C TYR A 111 -10.01 -5.44 -18.20
N GLY A 112 -8.85 -5.27 -18.82
CA GLY A 112 -8.34 -3.95 -19.21
C GLY A 112 -7.72 -3.22 -18.02
N LEU A 113 -6.85 -2.24 -18.29
CA LEU A 113 -6.07 -1.54 -17.26
C LEU A 113 -6.91 -0.78 -16.24
N ASP A 114 -8.10 -0.32 -16.64
CA ASP A 114 -8.93 0.57 -15.82
C ASP A 114 -9.96 -0.16 -14.94
N ASN A 115 -10.08 -1.50 -15.05
CA ASN A 115 -11.10 -2.29 -14.35
C ASN A 115 -10.54 -3.19 -13.23
N PHE A 116 -9.26 -3.02 -12.89
CA PHE A 116 -8.67 -3.65 -11.70
C PHE A 116 -7.53 -2.82 -11.14
N HIS A 117 -7.37 -2.85 -9.81
CA HIS A 117 -6.34 -2.10 -9.11
C HIS A 117 -5.72 -2.91 -7.97
N PHE A 118 -4.39 -2.88 -7.88
CA PHE A 118 -3.67 -3.48 -6.76
C PHE A 118 -3.73 -2.53 -5.58
N THR A 119 -4.48 -2.87 -4.54
CA THR A 119 -4.59 -2.04 -3.34
C THR A 119 -3.43 -2.27 -2.37
N ARG A 120 -2.77 -3.42 -2.45
CA ARG A 120 -1.57 -3.75 -1.67
C ARG A 120 -0.70 -4.78 -2.38
N LEU A 121 0.60 -4.60 -2.30
CA LEU A 121 1.60 -5.57 -2.70
C LEU A 121 2.76 -5.52 -1.71
N ASP A 122 3.09 -6.65 -1.08
CA ASP A 122 4.24 -6.74 -0.17
C ASP A 122 5.34 -7.56 -0.82
N ILE A 123 6.57 -7.08 -0.73
CA ILE A 123 7.78 -7.77 -1.21
C ILE A 123 8.64 -8.08 0.00
N ALA A 124 9.02 -9.34 0.16
CA ALA A 124 9.93 -9.80 1.20
C ALA A 124 11.32 -10.08 0.61
N ILE A 125 12.35 -9.62 1.31
CA ILE A 125 13.75 -9.97 1.11
C ILE A 125 14.19 -10.74 2.35
N ASP A 126 14.47 -12.03 2.16
CA ASP A 126 14.93 -12.95 3.19
C ASP A 126 16.44 -13.04 3.16
N ASP A 127 17.09 -12.73 4.29
CA ASP A 127 18.51 -12.93 4.54
C ASP A 127 18.72 -14.18 5.40
N LYS A 128 19.21 -15.26 4.78
CA LYS A 128 19.51 -16.54 5.42
C LYS A 128 21.01 -16.80 5.59
N ASN A 129 21.82 -15.75 5.56
CA ASN A 129 23.23 -15.89 5.90
C ASN A 129 23.37 -16.25 7.39
N GLU A 130 24.27 -17.18 7.71
CA GLU A 130 24.67 -17.51 9.09
C GLU A 130 25.04 -16.25 9.89
N LYS A 131 25.77 -15.33 9.23
CA LYS A 131 25.99 -13.96 9.70
C LYS A 131 25.25 -13.00 8.76
N PRO A 132 24.11 -12.42 9.17
CA PRO A 132 23.31 -11.57 8.30
C PRO A 132 24.03 -10.27 7.95
N PHE A 133 23.54 -9.57 6.92
CA PHE A 133 24.06 -8.25 6.56
C PHE A 133 23.93 -7.25 7.71
N PHE A 134 22.83 -7.35 8.46
CA PHE A 134 22.56 -6.59 9.68
C PHE A 134 21.70 -7.40 10.65
N THR A 135 21.78 -7.06 11.94
CA THR A 135 20.81 -7.52 12.93
C THR A 135 19.68 -6.51 13.08
N ILE A 136 18.52 -6.95 13.57
CA ILE A 136 17.39 -6.04 13.82
C ILE A 136 17.75 -4.98 14.87
N GLU A 137 18.57 -5.36 15.85
CA GLU A 137 19.12 -4.43 16.85
C GLU A 137 19.99 -3.32 16.22
N GLN A 138 20.74 -3.62 15.16
CA GLN A 138 21.48 -2.59 14.43
C GLN A 138 20.52 -1.61 13.76
N ILE A 139 19.46 -2.09 13.09
CA ILE A 139 18.44 -1.24 12.47
C ILE A 139 17.74 -0.37 13.51
N LYS A 140 17.34 -0.95 14.65
CA LYS A 140 16.75 -0.23 15.78
C LYS A 140 17.64 0.94 16.23
N LYS A 141 18.92 0.67 16.52
CA LYS A 141 19.89 1.71 16.92
C LYS A 141 20.07 2.80 15.88
N LYS A 142 20.02 2.48 14.58
CA LYS A 142 20.06 3.50 13.52
C LYS A 142 18.82 4.38 13.55
N CYS A 143 17.65 3.82 13.81
CA CYS A 143 16.39 4.57 13.89
C CYS A 143 16.37 5.47 15.14
N GLU A 144 16.71 4.94 16.33
CA GLU A 144 16.77 5.70 17.59
C GLU A 144 17.73 6.89 17.55
N LYS A 145 18.83 6.76 16.79
CA LYS A 145 19.80 7.85 16.59
C LYS A 145 19.42 8.82 15.48
N GLU A 146 18.25 8.65 14.86
CA GLU A 146 17.85 9.39 13.67
C GLU A 146 18.92 9.28 12.56
N GLU A 147 19.50 8.11 12.34
CA GLU A 147 20.56 7.85 11.36
C GLU A 147 20.05 7.10 10.11
N PHE A 148 18.86 7.50 9.62
CA PHE A 148 18.24 6.98 8.40
C PHE A 148 17.49 8.07 7.62
N ILE A 149 17.34 7.91 6.31
CA ILE A 149 16.55 8.76 5.42
C ILE A 149 15.48 7.87 4.79
N SER A 150 14.22 8.28 4.86
CA SER A 150 13.08 7.55 4.34
C SER A 150 12.07 8.53 3.72
N ASN A 151 11.39 8.11 2.66
CA ASN A 151 10.24 8.85 2.11
C ASN A 151 8.97 8.72 2.97
N SER A 152 9.01 7.89 4.00
CA SER A 152 7.91 7.66 4.94
C SER A 152 8.32 8.10 6.34
N GLU A 153 7.43 8.83 7.01
CA GLU A 153 7.67 9.39 8.34
C GLU A 153 7.40 8.39 9.46
N GLY A 154 8.18 8.52 10.54
CA GLY A 154 8.02 7.75 11.77
C GLY A 154 8.64 6.35 11.75
N TYR A 155 8.90 5.84 12.95
CA TYR A 155 9.28 4.45 13.19
C TYR A 155 8.68 3.99 14.52
N HIS A 156 8.50 2.68 14.67
CA HIS A 156 8.20 2.06 15.96
C HIS A 156 8.86 0.68 16.04
N PHE A 157 8.93 0.15 17.25
CA PHE A 157 9.58 -1.12 17.53
C PHE A 157 8.64 -1.99 18.35
N ASP A 158 8.55 -3.25 17.96
CA ASP A 158 7.90 -4.28 18.75
C ASP A 158 8.95 -5.29 19.21
N GLU A 159 8.87 -5.68 20.47
CA GLU A 159 9.63 -6.79 21.02
C GLU A 159 8.68 -7.76 21.71
N SER A 160 8.82 -9.04 21.40
CA SER A 160 8.05 -10.11 22.04
C SER A 160 8.99 -11.13 22.67
N LYS A 161 8.59 -11.69 23.81
CA LYS A 161 9.38 -12.74 24.49
C LYS A 161 9.54 -13.94 23.54
N PHE A 162 10.77 -14.37 23.32
CA PHE A 162 11.08 -15.58 22.55
C PHE A 162 11.43 -16.73 23.48
N ASP A 163 12.39 -16.51 24.37
CA ASP A 163 12.73 -17.41 25.48
C ASP A 163 13.00 -16.59 26.76
N ASP A 164 13.58 -17.20 27.80
CA ASP A 164 13.83 -16.52 29.07
C ASP A 164 14.92 -15.44 29.01
N PHE A 165 15.78 -15.44 27.98
CA PHE A 165 16.91 -14.53 27.84
C PHE A 165 16.93 -13.76 26.51
N ASP A 166 16.00 -14.04 25.59
CA ASP A 166 15.95 -13.45 24.26
C ASP A 166 14.54 -13.00 23.84
N THR A 167 14.51 -11.96 23.01
CA THR A 167 13.30 -11.34 22.45
C THR A 167 13.34 -11.36 20.94
N ALA A 168 12.20 -11.64 20.29
CA ALA A 168 12.01 -11.45 18.87
C ALA A 168 11.74 -9.97 18.58
N LYS A 169 12.55 -9.37 17.72
CA LYS A 169 12.54 -7.93 17.45
C LYS A 169 11.95 -7.64 16.09
N THR A 170 11.15 -6.57 16.03
CA THR A 170 10.60 -6.01 14.79
C THR A 170 10.77 -4.50 14.79
N VAL A 171 11.29 -3.96 13.70
CA VAL A 171 11.39 -2.52 13.44
C VAL A 171 10.46 -2.17 12.28
N TYR A 172 9.64 -1.15 12.47
CA TYR A 172 8.79 -0.59 11.43
C TYR A 172 9.27 0.81 11.07
N ILE A 173 9.34 1.12 9.79
CA ILE A 173 9.63 2.48 9.28
C ILE A 173 8.50 2.89 8.34
N GLY A 174 7.88 4.04 8.62
CA GLY A 174 6.67 4.50 7.95
C GLY A 174 5.39 3.97 8.59
N ALA A 175 4.30 4.74 8.44
CA ALA A 175 2.98 4.32 8.90
C ALA A 175 2.40 3.21 8.00
N GLY A 176 1.69 2.23 8.59
CA GLY A 176 1.08 1.13 7.83
C GLY A 176 0.00 1.55 6.83
N LYS A 177 -0.51 2.79 6.91
CA LYS A 177 -1.45 3.40 5.94
C LYS A 177 -0.76 4.20 4.83
N SER A 178 0.56 4.41 4.93
CA SER A 178 1.30 5.13 3.88
C SER A 178 1.42 4.27 2.62
N GLY A 179 1.66 4.93 1.48
CA GLY A 179 1.84 4.23 0.19
C GLY A 179 3.05 3.28 0.17
N LEU A 180 4.03 3.46 1.08
CA LEU A 180 5.19 2.59 1.21
C LEU A 180 5.65 2.54 2.67
N SER A 181 5.75 1.36 3.27
CA SER A 181 6.30 1.19 4.62
C SER A 181 7.19 -0.05 4.69
N TYR A 182 8.07 -0.11 5.68
CA TYR A 182 9.06 -1.17 5.83
C TYR A 182 8.91 -1.92 7.15
N ARG A 183 9.19 -3.22 7.14
CA ARG A 183 9.34 -4.05 8.34
C ARG A 183 10.66 -4.79 8.29
N PHE A 184 11.43 -4.74 9.37
CA PHE A 184 12.65 -5.51 9.56
C PHE A 184 12.49 -6.38 10.80
N TYR A 185 12.62 -7.69 10.70
CA TYR A 185 12.39 -8.54 11.87
C TYR A 185 13.12 -9.89 11.84
N ASP A 186 13.18 -10.49 13.02
CA ASP A 186 13.74 -11.83 13.27
C ASP A 186 12.77 -12.91 12.76
N LYS A 187 12.87 -13.28 11.48
CA LYS A 187 11.99 -14.28 10.85
C LYS A 187 12.27 -15.68 11.37
N ASP A 188 13.52 -15.98 11.69
CA ASP A 188 13.93 -17.21 12.38
C ASP A 188 13.11 -17.43 13.65
N LYS A 189 13.04 -16.42 14.52
CA LYS A 189 12.27 -16.47 15.77
C LYS A 189 10.78 -16.59 15.52
N GLU A 190 10.22 -15.87 14.55
CA GLU A 190 8.81 -16.04 14.17
C GLU A 190 8.50 -17.49 13.76
N VAL A 191 9.33 -18.08 12.91
CA VAL A 191 9.17 -19.45 12.41
C VAL A 191 9.32 -20.47 13.54
N CYS A 192 10.31 -20.28 14.42
CA CYS A 192 10.50 -21.12 15.61
C CYS A 192 9.24 -21.14 16.48
N SER A 193 8.70 -19.96 16.83
CA SER A 193 7.50 -19.84 17.65
C SER A 193 6.25 -20.40 16.96
N LYS A 194 6.10 -20.18 15.65
CA LYS A 194 4.89 -20.58 14.91
C LYS A 194 4.82 -22.09 14.64
N TYR A 195 5.96 -22.73 14.44
CA TYR A 195 6.03 -24.14 14.05
C TYR A 195 6.71 -25.03 15.09
N ASN A 196 6.95 -24.51 16.30
CA ASN A 196 7.62 -25.20 17.40
C ASN A 196 8.96 -25.84 16.98
N LYS A 197 9.82 -25.03 16.34
CA LYS A 197 11.16 -25.43 15.89
C LYS A 197 12.24 -24.73 16.72
N THR A 198 13.42 -25.32 16.75
CA THR A 198 14.61 -24.71 17.37
C THR A 198 15.34 -23.77 16.40
N LEU A 199 16.13 -22.84 16.93
CA LEU A 199 16.97 -21.95 16.11
C LEU A 199 18.02 -22.72 15.31
N ASP A 200 18.52 -23.84 15.82
CA ASP A 200 19.48 -24.69 15.11
C ASP A 200 18.86 -25.34 13.87
N GLU A 201 17.58 -25.72 13.93
CA GLU A 201 16.84 -26.26 12.79
C GLU A 201 16.48 -25.20 11.73
N VAL A 202 16.23 -23.96 12.15
CA VAL A 202 15.80 -22.87 11.25
C VAL A 202 16.99 -22.11 10.66
N GLY A 203 18.08 -21.97 11.42
CA GLY A 203 19.21 -21.12 11.09
C GLY A 203 18.90 -19.63 11.21
N SER A 204 19.93 -18.79 11.05
CA SER A 204 19.78 -17.33 11.00
C SER A 204 18.88 -16.92 9.84
N TRP A 205 17.83 -16.15 10.15
CA TRP A 205 16.90 -15.65 9.14
C TRP A 205 16.34 -14.29 9.54
N LYS A 206 16.75 -13.25 8.81
CA LYS A 206 16.18 -11.89 8.92
C LYS A 206 15.34 -11.57 7.70
N ARG A 207 14.22 -10.90 7.89
CA ARG A 207 13.37 -10.47 6.78
C ARG A 207 13.25 -8.95 6.74
N THR A 208 13.37 -8.41 5.53
CA THR A 208 12.97 -7.05 5.17
C THR A 208 11.72 -7.13 4.31
N GLU A 209 10.61 -6.52 4.74
CA GLU A 209 9.39 -6.41 3.95
C GLU A 209 9.16 -4.97 3.52
N MET A 210 8.83 -4.77 2.25
CA MET A 210 8.32 -3.52 1.69
C MET A 210 6.83 -3.69 1.41
N GLN A 211 5.99 -2.98 2.15
CA GLN A 211 4.55 -2.93 1.92
C GLN A 211 4.23 -1.73 1.03
N LEU A 212 3.75 -1.98 -0.19
CA LEU A 212 3.22 -0.96 -1.09
C LEU A 212 1.69 -0.92 -0.99
N ARG A 213 1.11 0.27 -1.14
CA ARG A 213 -0.35 0.47 -1.19
C ARG A 213 -0.78 1.30 -2.37
N ASP A 214 -2.03 1.06 -2.79
CA ASP A 214 -2.77 1.85 -3.77
C ASP A 214 -1.93 2.08 -5.04
N ASP A 215 -1.80 3.33 -5.49
CA ASP A 215 -1.07 3.68 -6.71
C ASP A 215 0.37 3.15 -6.76
N LYS A 216 1.08 3.08 -5.61
CA LYS A 216 2.44 2.53 -5.58
C LYS A 216 2.43 1.02 -5.78
N ALA A 217 1.45 0.31 -5.20
CA ALA A 217 1.30 -1.13 -5.40
C ALA A 217 0.96 -1.43 -6.86
N HIS A 218 0.01 -0.69 -7.44
CA HIS A 218 -0.37 -0.86 -8.84
C HIS A 218 0.77 -0.52 -9.80
N ALA A 219 1.47 0.60 -9.59
CA ALA A 219 2.62 0.97 -10.44
C ALA A 219 3.75 -0.06 -10.38
N PHE A 220 4.07 -0.58 -9.18
CA PHE A 220 5.05 -1.67 -9.05
C PHE A 220 4.59 -2.95 -9.76
N ALA A 221 3.33 -3.35 -9.57
CA ALA A 221 2.78 -4.54 -10.21
C ALA A 221 2.81 -4.44 -11.74
N MET A 222 2.49 -3.27 -12.31
CA MET A 222 2.57 -3.05 -13.76
C MET A 222 4.01 -3.07 -14.27
N THR A 223 4.95 -2.50 -13.52
CA THR A 223 6.39 -2.58 -13.87
C THR A 223 6.89 -4.02 -13.84
N PHE A 224 6.51 -4.78 -12.81
CA PHE A 224 6.91 -6.18 -12.65
C PHE A 224 6.26 -7.10 -13.68
N LYS A 225 5.01 -6.84 -14.09
CA LYS A 225 4.31 -7.53 -15.17
C LYS A 225 5.14 -7.54 -16.46
N ASP A 226 5.79 -6.42 -16.79
CA ASP A 226 6.60 -6.29 -18.00
C ASP A 226 8.03 -6.84 -17.85
N ARG A 227 8.48 -7.06 -16.60
CA ARG A 227 9.82 -7.58 -16.24
C ARG A 227 9.71 -8.74 -15.23
N PRO A 228 9.01 -9.85 -15.57
CA PRO A 228 8.60 -10.88 -14.61
C PRO A 228 9.76 -11.67 -13.96
N LEU A 229 10.94 -11.68 -14.59
CA LEU A 229 12.12 -12.39 -14.10
C LEU A 229 13.01 -11.53 -13.20
N GLU A 230 12.65 -10.26 -12.98
CA GLU A 230 13.54 -9.25 -12.40
C GLU A 230 13.00 -8.69 -11.07
N LEU A 231 12.21 -9.49 -10.35
CA LEU A 231 11.63 -9.10 -9.05
C LEU A 231 12.70 -8.59 -8.08
N GLY A 232 13.85 -9.27 -8.03
CA GLY A 232 14.96 -8.89 -7.16
C GLY A 232 15.51 -7.51 -7.49
N GLU A 233 15.82 -7.26 -8.76
CA GLU A 233 16.34 -5.96 -9.22
C GLU A 233 15.34 -4.84 -8.92
N LEU A 234 14.06 -5.03 -9.24
CA LEU A 234 13.01 -4.05 -8.98
C LEU A 234 12.83 -3.78 -7.48
N ALA A 235 12.88 -4.83 -6.65
CA ALA A 235 12.74 -4.72 -5.20
C ALA A 235 13.92 -3.95 -4.58
N PHE A 236 15.16 -4.34 -4.89
CA PHE A 236 16.35 -3.66 -4.38
C PHE A 236 16.45 -2.23 -4.92
N GLY A 237 16.08 -1.99 -6.17
CA GLY A 237 16.03 -0.65 -6.75
C GLY A 237 15.01 0.24 -6.06
N LEU A 238 13.83 -0.30 -5.73
CA LEU A 238 12.80 0.42 -4.98
C LEU A 238 13.30 0.77 -3.57
N LEU A 239 13.92 -0.20 -2.88
CA LEU A 239 14.45 -0.03 -1.54
C LEU A 239 15.55 1.03 -1.50
N ALA A 240 16.52 0.95 -2.42
CA ALA A 240 17.63 1.89 -2.55
C ALA A 240 17.17 3.33 -2.81
N ASN A 241 16.09 3.50 -3.59
CA ASN A 241 15.51 4.81 -3.88
C ASN A 241 14.84 5.46 -2.65
N ASN A 242 14.24 4.65 -1.76
CA ASN A 242 13.27 5.14 -0.78
C ASN A 242 13.73 5.01 0.67
N LEU A 243 14.77 4.22 0.98
CA LEU A 243 15.31 4.05 2.33
C LEU A 243 16.83 3.95 2.34
N ARG A 244 17.47 4.74 3.22
CA ARG A 244 18.93 4.76 3.36
C ARG A 244 19.37 4.95 4.80
N PHE A 245 20.10 3.98 5.34
CA PHE A 245 20.80 4.15 6.62
C PHE A 245 22.14 4.88 6.40
N VAL A 246 22.46 5.83 7.27
CA VAL A 246 23.56 6.79 7.05
C VAL A 246 24.49 6.91 8.24
N VAL A 247 25.75 7.30 8.03
CA VAL A 247 26.70 7.59 9.11
C VAL A 247 26.54 9.04 9.55
N ALA A 248 26.37 9.30 10.85
CA ALA A 248 26.30 10.66 11.37
C ALA A 248 27.56 11.46 11.04
N ASN A 249 27.35 12.66 10.47
CA ASN A 249 28.43 13.61 10.20
C ASN A 249 28.15 14.91 10.94
N ARG A 250 28.91 15.17 12.01
CA ARG A 250 28.74 16.36 12.86
C ARG A 250 29.07 17.67 12.13
N ASN A 251 29.82 17.60 11.03
CA ASN A 251 30.22 18.77 10.25
C ASN A 251 29.29 19.03 9.05
N GLU A 252 28.23 18.23 8.88
CA GLU A 252 27.27 18.37 7.79
C GLU A 252 25.86 18.32 8.35
N SER A 253 25.18 19.47 8.38
CA SER A 253 23.81 19.56 8.89
C SER A 253 22.78 18.93 7.95
N ASN A 254 23.08 18.88 6.64
CA ASN A 254 22.19 18.27 5.66
C ASN A 254 22.38 16.74 5.63
N LYS A 255 21.49 16.04 6.33
CA LYS A 255 21.44 14.57 6.41
C LYS A 255 21.50 13.88 5.05
N SER A 256 20.94 14.48 3.99
CA SER A 256 20.98 13.88 2.63
C SER A 256 22.41 13.69 2.09
N ARG A 257 23.38 14.48 2.56
CA ARG A 257 24.79 14.37 2.18
C ARG A 257 25.58 13.41 3.06
N TRP A 258 24.96 12.83 4.09
CA TRP A 258 25.61 11.83 4.92
C TRP A 258 25.89 10.58 4.11
N LYS A 259 27.04 9.96 4.37
CA LYS A 259 27.45 8.73 3.69
C LYS A 259 26.55 7.57 4.08
N THR A 260 26.28 6.69 3.14
CA THR A 260 25.52 5.46 3.41
C THR A 260 26.29 4.58 4.40
N TYR A 261 25.57 3.90 5.29
CA TYR A 261 26.19 3.04 6.28
C TYR A 261 26.63 1.71 5.64
N ARG A 262 27.80 1.19 6.03
CA ARG A 262 28.46 0.07 5.34
C ARG A 262 27.63 -1.20 5.23
N PHE A 263 26.86 -1.58 6.27
CA PHE A 263 25.99 -2.77 6.16
C PHE A 263 24.93 -2.59 5.07
N TRP A 264 24.44 -1.36 4.89
CA TRP A 264 23.36 -1.05 3.97
C TRP A 264 23.88 -1.03 2.54
N GLU A 265 25.06 -0.45 2.30
CA GLU A 265 25.75 -0.53 1.00
C GLU A 265 25.99 -1.99 0.60
N ARG A 266 26.44 -2.82 1.55
CA ARG A 266 26.65 -4.25 1.30
C ARG A 266 25.35 -4.99 1.05
N PHE A 267 24.29 -4.70 1.79
CA PHE A 267 23.00 -5.35 1.64
C PHE A 267 22.36 -5.03 0.29
N LEU A 268 22.33 -3.74 -0.10
CA LEU A 268 21.77 -3.33 -1.38
C LEU A 268 22.59 -3.82 -2.56
N GLY A 269 23.92 -3.90 -2.43
CA GLY A 269 24.81 -4.25 -3.53
C GLY A 269 24.83 -3.18 -4.63
N ALA A 270 25.27 -3.56 -5.82
CA ALA A 270 25.19 -2.70 -7.00
C ALA A 270 23.81 -2.87 -7.64
N VAL A 271 22.90 -1.93 -7.39
CA VAL A 271 21.55 -1.95 -7.95
C VAL A 271 21.20 -0.59 -8.57
N GLU A 272 20.52 -0.63 -9.71
CA GLU A 272 19.92 0.56 -10.30
C GLU A 272 18.70 1.01 -9.50
N VAL A 273 18.60 2.31 -9.25
CA VAL A 273 17.54 2.90 -8.42
C VAL A 273 16.23 2.90 -9.20
N LEU A 274 15.18 2.27 -8.65
CA LEU A 274 13.85 2.26 -9.25
C LEU A 274 13.01 3.44 -8.74
N LYS A 275 12.66 4.35 -9.65
CA LYS A 275 11.66 5.40 -9.40
C LYS A 275 10.34 4.97 -10.02
N LEU A 276 9.37 4.63 -9.15
CA LEU A 276 8.03 4.30 -9.61
C LEU A 276 7.37 5.53 -10.25
N GLN A 277 6.98 5.38 -11.51
CA GLN A 277 6.11 6.33 -12.19
C GLN A 277 4.68 6.04 -11.73
N VAL A 278 4.27 6.70 -10.65
CA VAL A 278 2.85 6.78 -10.32
C VAL A 278 2.28 7.87 -11.22
N PRO A 279 1.34 7.54 -12.14
CA PRO A 279 0.62 8.57 -12.87
C PRO A 279 0.08 9.53 -11.82
N LYS A 280 0.48 10.80 -11.88
CA LYS A 280 -0.23 11.81 -11.10
C LYS A 280 -1.63 11.83 -11.68
N LEU A 281 -2.56 11.22 -10.97
CA LEU A 281 -3.97 11.40 -11.22
C LEU A 281 -4.19 12.91 -11.13
N HIS A 282 -4.34 13.53 -12.29
CA HIS A 282 -4.79 14.91 -12.39
C HIS A 282 -6.27 14.86 -12.04
N ASN A 283 -6.58 14.70 -10.75
CA ASN A 283 -7.98 14.68 -10.34
C ASN A 283 -8.57 16.01 -10.74
N SER A 284 -9.40 15.98 -11.77
CA SER A 284 -10.00 17.14 -12.35
C SER A 284 -11.08 17.68 -11.39
N LEU A 285 -11.57 18.89 -11.62
CA LEU A 285 -12.74 19.35 -10.87
C LEU A 285 -13.98 18.54 -11.24
N GLU A 286 -13.98 18.00 -12.45
CA GLU A 286 -15.02 17.15 -13.02
C GLU A 286 -15.14 15.84 -12.22
N GLU A 287 -14.03 15.18 -11.88
CA GLU A 287 -14.02 14.02 -10.97
C GLU A 287 -14.41 14.41 -9.53
N THR A 288 -14.02 15.61 -9.09
CA THR A 288 -14.41 16.12 -7.76
C THR A 288 -15.92 16.36 -7.69
N GLN A 289 -16.52 16.85 -8.77
CA GLN A 289 -17.96 17.01 -8.93
C GLN A 289 -18.66 15.64 -8.91
N GLN A 290 -18.15 14.68 -9.67
CA GLN A 290 -18.70 13.33 -9.70
C GLN A 290 -18.66 12.68 -8.31
N TRP A 291 -17.55 12.80 -7.58
CA TRP A 291 -17.44 12.34 -6.20
C TRP A 291 -18.44 13.03 -5.25
N LEU A 292 -18.69 14.33 -5.41
CA LEU A 292 -19.70 15.04 -4.61
C LEU A 292 -21.12 14.50 -4.88
N THR A 293 -21.44 14.20 -6.13
CA THR A 293 -22.74 13.68 -6.56
C THR A 293 -22.94 12.22 -6.13
N GLU A 294 -21.98 11.34 -6.44
CA GLU A 294 -22.08 9.88 -6.22
C GLU A 294 -21.74 9.48 -4.78
N GLY A 295 -20.84 10.21 -4.12
CA GLY A 295 -20.42 9.95 -2.74
C GLY A 295 -21.48 10.30 -1.68
N GLY A 296 -22.67 10.74 -2.09
CA GLY A 296 -23.78 11.08 -1.19
C GLY A 296 -23.62 12.41 -0.44
N VAL A 297 -22.52 13.16 -0.67
CA VAL A 297 -22.24 14.44 -0.02
C VAL A 297 -23.31 15.47 -0.37
N ILE A 298 -23.69 15.57 -1.66
CA ILE A 298 -24.76 16.48 -2.09
C ILE A 298 -26.12 16.09 -1.48
N SER A 299 -26.41 14.80 -1.34
CA SER A 299 -27.64 14.31 -0.69
C SER A 299 -27.67 14.66 0.79
N ALA A 300 -26.53 14.59 1.48
CA ALA A 300 -26.41 15.04 2.87
C ALA A 300 -26.62 16.56 2.96
N VAL A 301 -25.95 17.36 2.12
CA VAL A 301 -26.12 18.82 2.08
C VAL A 301 -27.59 19.21 1.83
N LYS A 302 -28.26 18.55 0.88
CA LYS A 302 -29.69 18.75 0.60
C LYS A 302 -30.57 18.44 1.83
N SER A 303 -30.22 17.41 2.59
CA SER A 303 -30.96 17.05 3.81
C SER A 303 -30.85 18.13 4.89
N PHE A 304 -29.67 18.75 5.05
CA PHE A 304 -29.50 19.87 5.99
C PHE A 304 -30.25 21.13 5.54
N TYR A 305 -30.25 21.45 4.24
CA TYR A 305 -31.09 22.54 3.71
C TYR A 305 -32.58 22.31 3.98
N PHE A 306 -33.07 21.08 3.80
CA PHE A 306 -34.45 20.72 4.14
C PHE A 306 -34.73 20.97 5.63
N LEU A 307 -33.83 20.55 6.53
CA LEU A 307 -34.00 20.79 7.97
C LEU A 307 -33.99 22.29 8.31
N GLU A 308 -33.16 23.09 7.63
CA GLU A 308 -33.12 24.54 7.79
C GLU A 308 -34.42 25.23 7.35
N GLU A 309 -34.92 24.88 6.17
CA GLU A 309 -36.14 25.46 5.60
C GLU A 309 -37.38 25.19 6.44
N HIS A 310 -37.35 24.09 7.22
CA HIS A 310 -38.45 23.66 8.07
C HIS A 310 -38.23 23.92 9.57
N ASP A 311 -37.22 24.72 9.95
CA ASP A 311 -36.87 25.02 11.34
C ASP A 311 -36.70 23.77 12.22
N ALA A 312 -36.20 22.70 11.60
CA ALA A 312 -36.11 21.36 12.18
C ALA A 312 -34.68 20.94 12.53
N LEU A 313 -33.74 21.89 12.59
CA LEU A 313 -32.33 21.60 12.90
C LEU A 313 -32.11 21.12 14.34
N GLY A 314 -32.98 21.49 15.28
CA GLY A 314 -32.93 20.97 16.67
C GLY A 314 -31.59 21.17 17.40
N GLY A 315 -30.80 22.17 17.01
CA GLY A 315 -29.47 22.46 17.56
C GLY A 315 -28.28 22.13 16.64
N LEU A 316 -28.54 21.55 15.46
CA LEU A 316 -27.53 21.36 14.43
C LEU A 316 -27.13 22.70 13.76
N GLU A 317 -25.90 22.76 13.25
CA GLU A 317 -25.37 23.95 12.58
C GLU A 317 -25.91 24.08 11.14
N ARG A 318 -26.12 25.33 10.71
CA ARG A 318 -26.54 25.65 9.34
C ARG A 318 -25.42 25.38 8.33
N VAL A 319 -25.76 24.91 7.13
CA VAL A 319 -24.85 24.67 6.01
C VAL A 319 -24.04 25.92 5.69
N GLY A 320 -24.68 27.09 5.66
CA GLY A 320 -23.99 28.36 5.42
C GLY A 320 -22.86 28.61 6.43
N THR A 321 -23.12 28.39 7.72
CA THR A 321 -22.12 28.59 8.79
C THR A 321 -21.00 27.55 8.71
N MET A 322 -21.30 26.31 8.32
CA MET A 322 -20.28 25.30 8.05
C MET A 322 -19.41 25.66 6.85
N LEU A 323 -20.01 26.20 5.77
CA LEU A 323 -19.30 26.66 4.58
C LEU A 323 -18.39 27.85 4.88
N ASP A 324 -18.84 28.83 5.66
CA ASP A 324 -18.04 30.01 6.04
C ASP A 324 -16.77 29.62 6.83
N LYS A 325 -16.79 28.49 7.53
CA LYS A 325 -15.64 27.94 8.28
C LYS A 325 -14.76 27.01 7.43
N ALA A 326 -15.29 26.48 6.33
CA ALA A 326 -14.58 25.55 5.48
C ALA A 326 -13.45 26.26 4.74
N ARG A 327 -12.35 25.55 4.49
CA ARG A 327 -11.21 26.06 3.74
C ARG A 327 -10.85 25.15 2.60
N TYR A 328 -10.34 25.71 1.52
CA TYR A 328 -9.74 24.90 0.47
C TYR A 328 -8.46 24.21 0.98
N SER A 329 -8.39 22.90 0.78
CA SER A 329 -7.13 22.17 0.89
C SER A 329 -6.16 22.64 -0.21
N THR A 330 -4.86 22.51 0.01
CA THR A 330 -3.84 22.85 -1.00
C THR A 330 -4.04 22.10 -2.32
N SER A 331 -4.52 20.86 -2.24
CA SER A 331 -4.88 20.05 -3.40
C SER A 331 -6.07 20.65 -4.16
N LEU A 332 -7.18 20.94 -3.47
CA LEU A 332 -8.37 21.54 -4.10
C LEU A 332 -8.10 22.94 -4.66
N SER A 333 -7.33 23.75 -3.94
CA SER A 333 -6.85 25.08 -4.37
C SER A 333 -6.07 25.02 -5.69
N SER A 334 -5.21 24.02 -5.84
CA SER A 334 -4.45 23.79 -7.08
C SER A 334 -5.36 23.41 -8.25
N LYS A 335 -6.38 22.57 -8.01
CA LYS A 335 -7.39 22.19 -9.02
C LYS A 335 -8.24 23.37 -9.46
N LEU A 336 -8.72 24.17 -8.52
CA LEU A 336 -9.48 25.39 -8.78
C LEU A 336 -8.66 26.37 -9.61
N THR A 337 -7.39 26.59 -9.23
CA THR A 337 -6.46 27.44 -9.98
C THR A 337 -6.28 26.96 -11.43
N ALA A 338 -6.04 25.65 -11.62
CA ALA A 338 -5.86 25.08 -12.96
C ALA A 338 -7.14 25.16 -13.81
N HIS A 339 -8.32 24.98 -13.21
CA HIS A 339 -9.60 25.16 -13.92
C HIS A 339 -9.83 26.62 -14.32
N LEU A 340 -9.60 27.56 -13.41
CA LEU A 340 -9.74 29.00 -13.69
C LEU A 340 -8.81 29.46 -14.80
N GLN A 341 -7.58 28.93 -14.85
CA GLN A 341 -6.67 29.17 -15.97
C GLN A 341 -7.23 28.63 -17.29
N ARG A 342 -7.85 27.44 -17.29
CA ARG A 342 -8.45 26.85 -18.50
C ARG A 342 -9.63 27.67 -19.04
N ILE A 343 -10.41 28.30 -18.16
CA ILE A 343 -11.58 29.11 -18.54
C ILE A 343 -11.30 30.61 -18.59
N ASP A 344 -10.03 31.00 -18.57
CA ASP A 344 -9.57 32.40 -18.63
C ASP A 344 -10.15 33.32 -17.53
N ARG A 345 -10.28 32.77 -16.31
CA ARG A 345 -10.75 33.46 -15.09
C ARG A 345 -9.66 33.58 -14.04
N THR A 346 -8.45 33.94 -14.47
CA THR A 346 -7.30 34.08 -13.58
C THR A 346 -7.44 35.20 -12.55
N ASP A 347 -8.37 36.14 -12.78
CA ASP A 347 -8.79 37.18 -11.83
C ASP A 347 -9.26 36.62 -10.47
N LEU A 348 -9.78 35.38 -10.46
CA LEU A 348 -10.30 34.73 -9.25
C LEU A 348 -9.24 33.99 -8.43
N ILE A 349 -8.04 33.75 -8.98
CA ILE A 349 -6.97 32.98 -8.32
C ILE A 349 -6.53 33.58 -6.97
N PRO A 350 -6.38 34.91 -6.81
CA PRO A 350 -6.00 35.51 -5.53
C PRO A 350 -6.97 35.18 -4.38
N TYR A 351 -8.28 35.07 -4.67
CA TYR A 351 -9.29 34.73 -3.66
C TYR A 351 -9.14 33.30 -3.14
N ILE A 352 -8.89 32.35 -4.05
CA ILE A 352 -8.63 30.95 -3.68
C ILE A 352 -7.35 30.84 -2.84
N GLN A 353 -6.29 31.55 -3.24
CA GLN A 353 -5.03 31.57 -2.50
C GLN A 353 -5.17 32.23 -1.13
N TYR A 354 -5.99 33.27 -1.01
CA TYR A 354 -6.30 33.93 0.26
C TYR A 354 -6.99 32.95 1.21
N ASP A 355 -8.05 32.27 0.76
CA ASP A 355 -8.79 31.30 1.57
C ASP A 355 -7.95 30.06 1.94
N THR A 356 -7.00 29.69 1.07
CA THR A 356 -6.03 28.61 1.35
C THR A 356 -4.97 29.02 2.39
N LYS A 357 -4.55 30.30 2.45
CA LYS A 357 -3.38 30.76 3.22
C LYS A 357 -3.69 31.56 4.50
N HIS A 358 -4.78 32.35 4.56
CA HIS A 358 -4.91 33.48 5.52
C HIS A 358 -6.04 33.39 6.54
N GLY A 359 -6.55 32.22 6.91
CA GLY A 359 -7.51 32.11 8.01
C GLY A 359 -6.92 32.30 9.43
N LYS A 360 -6.06 33.30 9.65
CA LYS A 360 -5.82 33.91 10.96
C LYS A 360 -6.21 35.39 10.86
N GLY A 361 -7.40 35.72 11.37
CA GLY A 361 -7.82 37.09 11.66
C GLY A 361 -8.84 37.65 10.67
N GLY A 362 -10.02 37.99 11.20
CA GLY A 362 -11.16 38.52 10.45
C GLY A 362 -11.04 39.99 10.05
N ILE A 363 -12.16 40.49 9.55
CA ILE A 363 -12.61 41.88 9.74
C ILE A 363 -13.84 41.80 10.62
#